data_AF-A0A6V7PA49-F1
#
_entry.id   AF-A0A6V7PA49-F1
#
_cell.length_a   1.000
_cell.length_b   1.000
_cell.length_c   1.000
_cell.angle_alpha   90.00
_cell.angle_beta   90.00
_cell.angle_gamma   90.00
#
_symmetry.space_group_name_H-M   'P 1'
#
loop_
_entity.id
_entity.type
_entity.pdbx_description
1 polymer ?
#
loop_
_entity_poly.entity_id
_entity_poly.type
_entity_poly.pdbx_seq_one_letter_code
_entity_poly.pdbx_strand_id
1 'polypeptide(L)'
;MDGIVVFADDSNVHSMELFDEVQKVRWMGAVSVGILAHSGSADPAAQQQPLSEEERQNLPLPIQGPACNSSGQLAGWHTFNSLPYADRSATLVGEGATVLPRNLEWAGFVLNSRLLWKEAEGKPEWARDLDAVGENGEEIESPLALVKDASFVEPLGNCGKKVLLWWLRVEARSDSKFPPGWIIDPPLEIVVPSKHTPWTDTNSEVSFEQDRRFSRENRSRLKRKSEAQTQD
;
A
#
# COMPACT_ATOMS: atom_id res chain seq x y z
N MET A 1 29.35 -1.30 3.94
CA MET A 1 29.24 -0.86 2.54
C MET A 1 28.60 0.51 2.53
N ASP A 2 29.04 1.38 1.63
CA ASP A 2 28.46 2.72 1.45
C ASP A 2 27.33 2.66 0.42
N GLY A 3 26.24 3.36 0.68
CA GLY A 3 25.05 3.33 -0.16
C GLY A 3 23.85 3.97 0.53
N ILE A 4 22.79 4.15 -0.25
CA ILE A 4 21.52 4.76 0.17
C ILE A 4 20.42 3.71 0.14
N VAL A 5 19.56 3.74 1.15
CA VAL A 5 18.37 2.89 1.28
C VAL A 5 17.15 3.77 1.12
N VAL A 6 16.29 3.39 0.18
CA VAL A 6 15.01 4.05 -0.13
C VAL A 6 13.89 3.02 0.05
N PHE A 7 12.82 3.40 0.73
CA PHE A 7 11.61 2.60 0.86
C PHE A 7 10.67 2.95 -0.29
N ALA A 8 10.53 2.08 -1.28
CA ALA A 8 9.75 2.36 -2.49
C ALA A 8 8.66 1.30 -2.68
N ASP A 9 7.42 1.67 -2.37
CA ASP A 9 6.27 0.81 -2.67
C ASP A 9 6.05 0.72 -4.19
N ASP A 10 5.53 -0.41 -4.63
CA ASP A 10 5.31 -0.73 -6.04
C ASP A 10 4.28 0.18 -6.74
N SER A 11 3.37 0.76 -5.97
CA SER A 11 2.32 1.67 -6.46
C SER A 11 2.71 3.14 -6.46
N ASN A 12 3.79 3.53 -5.76
CA ASN A 12 4.19 4.92 -5.63
C ASN A 12 4.85 5.47 -6.90
N VAL A 13 4.63 6.75 -7.19
CA VAL A 13 5.26 7.45 -8.31
C VAL A 13 6.45 8.25 -7.80
N HIS A 14 7.61 8.06 -8.42
CA HIS A 14 8.87 8.68 -8.01
C HIS A 14 9.41 9.54 -9.15
N SER A 15 9.82 10.77 -8.86
CA SER A 15 10.55 11.58 -9.84
C SER A 15 11.98 11.10 -9.98
N MET A 16 12.60 11.31 -11.15
CA MET A 16 14.03 11.02 -11.30
C MET A 16 14.90 11.93 -10.41
N GLU A 17 14.47 13.18 -10.19
CA GLU A 17 15.16 14.15 -9.32
C GLU A 17 15.25 13.67 -7.87
N LEU A 18 14.30 12.84 -7.40
CA LEU A 18 14.39 12.20 -6.09
C LEU A 18 15.73 11.48 -5.94
N PHE A 19 16.11 10.67 -6.93
CA PHE A 19 17.30 9.84 -6.85
C PHE A 19 18.61 10.62 -6.90
N ASP A 20 18.60 11.85 -7.41
CA ASP A 20 19.72 12.78 -7.30
C ASP A 20 19.76 13.46 -5.92
N GLU A 21 18.59 13.79 -5.37
CA GLU A 21 18.46 14.47 -4.08
C GLU A 21 18.87 13.56 -2.91
N VAL A 22 18.44 12.30 -2.91
CA VAL A 22 18.72 11.33 -1.84
C VAL A 22 20.21 11.02 -1.66
N GLN A 23 21.02 11.19 -2.71
CA GLN A 23 22.48 10.96 -2.64
C GLN A 23 23.19 11.97 -1.74
N LYS A 24 22.54 13.10 -1.42
CA LYS A 24 23.11 14.16 -0.58
C LYS A 24 23.04 13.84 0.91
N VAL A 25 22.25 12.83 1.29
CA VAL A 25 22.00 12.50 2.69
C VAL A 25 23.27 12.00 3.37
N ARG A 26 23.54 12.48 4.59
CA ARG A 26 24.67 12.01 5.39
C ARG A 26 24.28 10.82 6.23
N TRP A 27 23.12 10.90 6.88
CA TRP A 27 22.61 9.87 7.78
C TRP A 27 21.16 9.53 7.47
N MET A 28 20.22 10.43 7.76
CA MET A 28 18.80 10.18 7.53
C MET A 28 18.17 11.43 6.93
N GLY A 29 17.47 11.24 5.82
CA GLY A 29 16.86 12.32 5.04
C GLY A 29 15.36 12.16 4.99
N ALA A 30 14.66 13.28 4.87
CA ALA A 30 13.22 13.32 4.66
C ALA A 30 12.87 14.19 3.44
N VAL A 31 11.97 13.70 2.60
CA VAL A 31 11.39 14.41 1.45
C VAL A 31 9.90 14.63 1.66
N SER A 32 9.34 15.62 0.97
CA SER A 32 7.89 15.80 0.92
C SER A 32 7.26 14.78 -0.01
N VAL A 33 6.16 14.18 0.46
CA VAL A 33 5.38 13.18 -0.23
C VAL A 33 3.99 13.73 -0.51
N GLY A 34 3.59 13.75 -1.77
CA GLY A 34 2.23 14.10 -2.18
C GLY A 34 1.31 12.89 -2.03
N ILE A 35 0.14 13.06 -1.45
CA ILE A 35 -0.85 12.00 -1.26
C ILE A 35 -1.88 12.06 -2.38
N LEU A 36 -1.90 11.04 -3.22
CA LEU A 36 -2.87 10.89 -4.32
C LEU A 36 -4.07 10.06 -3.86
N ALA A 37 -4.89 10.61 -2.97
CA ALA A 37 -6.15 10.01 -2.56
C ALA A 37 -7.18 10.08 -3.71
N HIS A 38 -7.26 9.04 -4.54
CA HIS A 38 -8.23 8.96 -5.63
C HIS A 38 -9.63 8.70 -5.08
N SER A 39 -10.57 9.60 -5.36
CA SER A 39 -11.99 9.33 -5.21
C SER A 39 -12.45 8.39 -6.32
N GLY A 40 -12.48 7.08 -6.04
CA GLY A 40 -12.97 6.06 -6.96
C GLY A 40 -14.50 6.07 -7.15
N SER A 41 -15.14 7.22 -7.39
CA SER A 41 -16.55 7.23 -7.80
C SER A 41 -16.64 6.88 -9.29
N ALA A 42 -17.23 5.71 -9.58
CA ALA A 42 -17.51 5.24 -10.95
C ALA A 42 -18.73 5.93 -11.58
N ASP A 43 -19.28 6.94 -10.90
CA ASP A 43 -20.47 7.64 -11.34
C ASP A 43 -20.04 8.98 -11.94
N PRO A 44 -20.08 9.17 -13.27
CA PRO A 44 -19.77 10.45 -13.90
C PRO A 44 -20.71 11.57 -13.43
N ALA A 45 -21.85 11.23 -12.80
CA ALA A 45 -22.76 12.16 -12.13
C ALA A 45 -22.37 12.46 -10.66
N ALA A 46 -21.55 11.62 -10.03
CA ALA A 46 -20.93 11.89 -8.72
C ALA A 46 -19.50 12.46 -8.85
N GLN A 47 -19.10 12.89 -10.05
CA GLN A 47 -18.20 14.03 -10.19
C GLN A 47 -18.93 15.22 -9.55
N GLN A 48 -18.86 15.27 -8.22
CA GLN A 48 -19.40 16.33 -7.41
C GLN A 48 -19.02 17.66 -8.05
N GLN A 49 -20.00 18.56 -8.11
CA GLN A 49 -19.88 19.92 -8.60
C GLN A 49 -18.45 20.42 -8.43
N PRO A 50 -17.79 20.90 -9.50
CA PRO A 50 -16.42 21.36 -9.40
C PRO A 50 -16.37 22.34 -8.23
N LEU A 51 -15.62 21.96 -7.18
CA LEU A 51 -15.33 22.83 -6.04
C LEU A 51 -14.97 24.20 -6.61
N SER A 52 -15.57 25.26 -6.08
CA SER A 52 -15.22 26.60 -6.54
C SER A 52 -13.71 26.79 -6.43
N GLU A 53 -13.13 27.61 -7.30
CA GLU A 53 -11.68 27.89 -7.25
C GLU A 53 -11.25 28.41 -5.87
N GLU A 54 -12.14 29.11 -5.16
CA GLU A 54 -11.94 29.53 -3.76
C GLU A 54 -11.89 28.34 -2.79
N GLU A 55 -12.81 27.38 -2.89
CA GLU A 55 -12.79 26.18 -2.05
C GLU A 55 -11.57 25.29 -2.35
N ARG A 56 -11.15 25.19 -3.61
CA ARG A 56 -9.94 24.46 -4.01
C ARG A 56 -8.67 25.10 -3.47
N GLN A 57 -8.59 26.43 -3.46
CA GLN A 57 -7.45 27.16 -2.90
C GLN A 57 -7.40 27.07 -1.37
N ASN A 58 -8.54 26.87 -0.71
CA ASN A 58 -8.63 26.76 0.74
C ASN A 58 -8.42 25.33 1.26
N LEU A 59 -8.39 24.31 0.38
CA LEU A 59 -8.09 22.95 0.81
C LEU A 59 -6.59 22.83 1.13
N PRO A 60 -6.23 22.27 2.31
CA PRO A 60 -4.84 22.01 2.63
C PRO A 60 -4.27 21.05 1.59
N LEU A 61 -3.08 21.39 1.07
CA LEU A 61 -2.38 20.54 0.13
C LEU A 61 -2.20 19.14 0.76
N PRO A 62 -2.60 18.06 0.07
CA PRO A 62 -2.51 16.70 0.61
C PRO A 62 -1.06 16.23 0.56
N ILE A 63 -0.23 16.77 1.43
CA ILE A 63 1.22 16.55 1.49
C ILE A 63 1.58 16.15 2.91
N GLN A 64 2.65 15.38 3.02
CA GLN A 64 3.38 15.18 4.26
C GLN A 64 4.86 15.47 4.02
N GLY A 65 5.60 15.86 5.05
CA GLY A 65 7.04 16.08 4.90
C GLY A 65 7.66 16.98 5.96
N PRO A 66 8.94 17.33 5.80
CA PRO A 66 9.65 18.20 6.73
C PRO A 66 9.15 19.65 6.63
N ALA A 67 9.04 20.32 7.77
CA ALA A 67 8.76 21.75 7.87
C ALA A 67 10.00 22.45 8.47
N CYS A 68 10.52 23.48 7.80
CA CYS A 68 11.71 24.20 8.26
C CYS A 68 11.43 25.60 8.76
N ASN A 69 12.35 26.08 9.61
CA ASN A 69 12.45 27.48 9.97
C ASN A 69 13.02 28.33 8.82
N SER A 70 13.14 29.64 9.05
CA SER A 70 13.67 30.60 8.08
C SER A 70 15.13 30.35 7.68
N SER A 71 15.90 29.61 8.49
CA SER A 71 17.28 29.22 8.20
C SER A 71 17.37 27.93 7.38
N GLY A 72 16.25 27.31 7.02
CA GLY A 72 16.20 26.06 6.26
C GLY A 72 16.53 24.81 7.09
N GLN A 73 16.55 24.92 8.42
CA GLN A 73 16.73 23.79 9.32
C GLN A 73 15.37 23.20 9.70
N LEU A 74 15.33 21.88 9.86
CA LEU A 74 14.14 21.16 10.29
C LEU A 74 13.62 21.74 11.61
N ALA A 75 12.35 22.15 11.60
CA ALA A 75 11.65 22.73 12.75
C ALA A 75 10.43 21.90 13.17
N GLY A 76 9.97 21.00 12.30
CA GLY A 76 8.84 20.11 12.59
C GLY A 76 8.42 19.32 11.35
N TRP A 77 7.22 18.76 11.41
CA TRP A 77 6.65 17.92 10.36
C TRP A 77 5.29 18.46 9.94
N HIS A 78 5.06 18.49 8.63
CA HIS A 78 3.73 18.67 8.09
C HIS A 78 3.12 17.27 7.90
N THR A 79 1.96 17.03 8.50
CA THR A 79 1.25 15.75 8.41
C THR A 79 0.00 15.90 7.55
N PHE A 80 -0.35 14.82 6.86
CA PHE A 80 -1.54 14.76 6.05
C PHE A 80 -2.80 14.64 6.92
N ASN A 81 -3.76 15.53 6.71
CA ASN A 81 -5.09 15.40 7.32
C ASN A 81 -5.97 14.51 6.44
N SER A 82 -6.24 13.29 6.90
CA SER A 82 -7.03 12.30 6.17
C SER A 82 -8.56 12.52 6.27
N LEU A 83 -9.04 13.34 7.22
CA LEU A 83 -10.48 13.56 7.45
C LEU A 83 -11.25 13.99 6.19
N PRO A 84 -10.77 14.93 5.35
CA PRO A 84 -11.49 15.35 4.14
C PRO A 84 -11.57 14.27 3.05
N TYR A 85 -10.80 13.19 3.22
CA TYR A 85 -10.64 12.12 2.23
C TYR A 85 -11.19 10.78 2.71
N ALA A 86 -11.67 10.69 3.96
CA ALA A 86 -12.13 9.44 4.58
C ALA A 86 -13.22 8.75 3.73
N ASP A 87 -14.26 9.49 3.33
CA ASP A 87 -15.37 9.00 2.51
C ASP A 87 -15.01 8.77 1.04
N ARG A 88 -13.81 9.20 0.62
CA ARG A 88 -13.32 9.15 -0.76
C ARG A 88 -12.15 8.20 -0.94
N SER A 89 -11.80 7.43 0.09
CA SER A 89 -10.66 6.51 0.09
C SER A 89 -11.07 5.06 -0.16
N ALA A 90 -10.15 4.25 -0.68
CA ALA A 90 -10.35 2.81 -0.77
C ALA A 90 -10.51 2.22 0.63
N THR A 91 -11.43 1.27 0.76
CA THR A 91 -11.63 0.47 1.98
C THR A 91 -11.05 -0.92 1.75
N LEU A 92 -10.22 -1.38 2.68
CA LEU A 92 -9.67 -2.74 2.61
C LEU A 92 -10.81 -3.77 2.68
N VAL A 93 -10.77 -4.76 1.79
CA VAL A 93 -11.80 -5.81 1.73
C VAL A 93 -11.81 -6.62 3.03
N GLY A 94 -12.89 -6.50 3.81
CA GLY A 94 -13.13 -7.29 5.02
C GLY A 94 -12.88 -6.57 6.35
N GLU A 95 -12.17 -5.43 6.37
CA GLU A 95 -11.83 -4.73 7.62
C GLU A 95 -12.42 -3.32 7.76
N GLY A 96 -12.99 -2.75 6.70
CA GLY A 96 -13.64 -1.42 6.77
C GLY A 96 -12.70 -0.26 7.12
N ALA A 97 -11.39 -0.52 7.27
CA ALA A 97 -10.38 0.49 7.49
C ALA A 97 -10.08 1.24 6.19
N THR A 98 -10.05 2.57 6.28
CA THR A 98 -9.62 3.45 5.19
C THR A 98 -8.12 3.29 4.98
N VAL A 99 -7.71 3.09 3.72
CA VAL A 99 -6.30 2.91 3.35
C VAL A 99 -5.66 4.26 3.07
N LEU A 100 -5.76 5.19 4.02
CA LEU A 100 -5.07 6.48 3.95
C LEU A 100 -3.88 6.49 4.92
N PRO A 101 -2.81 7.23 4.60
CA PRO A 101 -1.70 7.45 5.52
C PRO A 101 -2.20 7.99 6.86
N ARG A 102 -1.83 7.30 7.95
CA ARG A 102 -2.13 7.72 9.33
C ARG A 102 -0.96 8.43 9.99
N ASN A 103 0.25 8.07 9.56
CA ASN A 103 1.51 8.61 10.02
C ASN A 103 2.35 9.06 8.82
N LEU A 104 3.54 9.57 9.09
CA LEU A 104 4.51 9.85 8.05
C LEU A 104 4.87 8.56 7.29
N GLU A 105 4.67 8.56 5.98
CA GLU A 105 4.97 7.37 5.16
C GLU A 105 6.47 7.10 5.09
N TRP A 106 6.82 5.81 5.13
CA TRP A 106 8.19 5.30 4.98
C TRP A 106 8.86 5.78 3.70
N ALA A 107 8.10 5.88 2.61
CA ALA A 107 8.60 6.38 1.32
C ALA A 107 9.10 7.83 1.38
N GLY A 108 8.69 8.61 2.38
CA GLY A 108 9.21 9.95 2.62
C GLY A 108 10.60 9.99 3.24
N PHE A 109 11.18 8.84 3.60
CA PHE A 109 12.43 8.77 4.35
C PHE A 109 13.49 7.95 3.63
N VAL A 110 14.73 8.35 3.86
CA VAL A 110 15.91 7.83 3.18
C VAL A 110 16.99 7.63 4.23
N LEU A 111 17.68 6.50 4.16
CA LEU A 111 18.76 6.18 5.09
C LEU A 111 20.08 6.04 4.34
N ASN A 112 21.14 6.58 4.91
CA ASN A 112 22.48 6.10 4.62
C ASN A 112 22.60 4.69 5.18
N SER A 113 23.01 3.72 4.35
CA SER A 113 23.18 2.32 4.74
C SER A 113 24.11 2.12 5.95
N ARG A 114 25.00 3.07 6.24
CA ARG A 114 25.82 3.08 7.46
C ARG A 114 25.01 3.10 8.75
N LEU A 115 23.77 3.60 8.75
CA LEU A 115 22.87 3.49 9.91
C LEU A 115 22.51 2.04 10.24
N LEU A 116 22.49 1.17 9.23
CA LEU A 116 22.08 -0.23 9.38
C LEU A 116 23.17 -1.10 10.01
N TRP A 117 24.44 -0.69 9.93
CA TRP A 117 25.56 -1.46 10.48
C TRP A 117 25.85 -1.04 11.92
N LYS A 118 25.96 -2.02 12.81
CA LYS A 118 26.21 -1.78 14.24
C LYS A 118 27.58 -1.17 14.48
N GLU A 119 28.58 -1.65 13.77
CA GLU A 119 29.98 -1.26 13.90
C GLU A 119 30.38 -0.10 12.96
N ALA A 120 29.41 0.62 12.37
CA ALA A 120 29.72 1.75 11.50
C ALA A 120 30.44 2.87 12.26
N GLU A 121 31.66 3.18 11.81
CA GLU A 121 32.42 4.29 12.36
C GLU A 121 31.66 5.62 12.21
N GLY A 122 31.65 6.43 13.26
CA GLY A 122 31.00 7.74 13.28
C GLY A 122 29.47 7.71 13.33
N LYS A 123 28.85 6.54 13.59
CA LYS A 123 27.39 6.44 13.77
C LYS A 123 26.92 7.42 14.87
N PRO A 124 25.94 8.28 14.59
CA PRO A 124 25.55 9.32 15.52
C PRO A 124 24.74 8.77 16.68
N GLU A 125 24.88 9.37 17.87
CA GLU A 125 24.20 8.93 19.09
C GLU A 125 22.66 9.10 19.03
N TRP A 126 22.17 10.02 18.20
CA TRP A 126 20.74 10.24 17.97
C TRP A 126 20.09 9.12 17.16
N ALA A 127 20.87 8.28 16.46
CA ALA A 127 20.35 7.10 15.81
C ALA A 127 19.96 6.05 16.86
N ARG A 128 18.83 5.38 16.65
CA ARG A 128 18.44 4.25 17.49
C ARG A 128 19.27 3.01 17.12
N ASP A 129 19.47 2.13 18.08
CA ASP A 129 19.97 0.78 17.79
C ASP A 129 18.84 -0.01 17.12
N LEU A 130 19.07 -0.43 15.88
CA LEU A 130 18.06 -1.12 15.07
C LEU A 130 17.80 -2.54 15.58
N ASP A 131 18.76 -3.16 16.28
CA ASP A 131 18.55 -4.46 16.94
C ASP A 131 17.48 -4.35 18.03
N ALA A 132 17.32 -3.16 18.64
CA ALA A 132 16.36 -2.87 19.70
C ALA A 132 15.05 -2.23 19.20
N VAL A 133 14.92 -2.00 17.89
CA VAL A 133 13.70 -1.47 17.27
C VAL A 133 12.71 -2.61 17.08
N GLY A 134 11.47 -2.46 17.60
CA GLY A 134 10.48 -3.54 17.52
C GLY A 134 10.65 -4.65 18.56
N GLU A 135 11.74 -4.64 19.34
CA GLU A 135 11.87 -5.53 20.50
C GLU A 135 10.71 -5.30 21.48
N ASN A 136 10.26 -6.37 22.14
CA ASN A 136 9.12 -6.36 23.07
C ASN A 136 7.75 -6.03 22.45
N GLY A 137 7.61 -6.20 21.13
CA GLY A 137 6.32 -6.03 20.43
C GLY A 137 5.95 -4.57 20.19
N GLU A 138 6.93 -3.67 20.16
CA GLU A 138 6.73 -2.30 19.71
C GLU A 138 6.27 -2.27 18.25
N GLU A 139 5.12 -1.65 17.99
CA GLU A 139 4.60 -1.45 16.65
C GLU A 139 5.30 -0.26 15.97
N ILE A 140 5.89 -0.50 14.81
CA ILE A 140 6.69 0.49 14.09
C ILE A 140 5.84 1.09 12.97
N GLU A 141 5.00 2.05 13.31
CA GLU A 141 4.08 2.66 12.34
C GLU A 141 4.72 3.79 11.52
N SER A 142 5.90 4.29 11.91
CA SER A 142 6.52 5.47 11.32
C SER A 142 8.05 5.34 11.27
N PRO A 143 8.70 5.85 10.22
CA PRO A 143 10.16 5.89 10.10
C PRO A 143 10.84 6.70 11.22
N LEU A 144 10.13 7.60 11.89
CA LEU A 144 10.67 8.33 13.03
C LEU A 144 10.99 7.42 14.24
N ALA A 145 10.44 6.21 14.30
CA ALA A 145 10.79 5.23 15.33
C ALA A 145 12.27 4.78 15.27
N LEU A 146 12.95 5.02 14.14
CA LEU A 146 14.37 4.68 13.94
C LEU A 146 15.34 5.69 14.58
N VAL A 147 14.84 6.81 15.10
CA VAL A 147 15.66 7.89 15.68
C VAL A 147 15.22 8.21 17.10
N LYS A 148 16.18 8.56 17.94
CA LYS A 148 15.93 9.08 19.30
C LYS A 148 15.57 10.56 19.26
N ASP A 149 16.13 11.28 18.30
CA ASP A 149 15.91 12.71 18.10
C ASP A 149 15.71 13.00 16.60
N ALA A 150 14.46 13.33 16.25
CA ALA A 150 14.05 13.61 14.88
C ALA A 150 14.56 14.97 14.36
N SER A 151 15.08 15.85 15.21
CA SER A 151 15.62 17.15 14.79
C SER A 151 16.88 17.04 13.92
N PHE A 152 17.58 15.90 13.99
CA PHE A 152 18.76 15.62 13.18
C PHE A 152 18.44 15.06 11.78
N VAL A 153 17.17 14.82 11.46
CA VAL A 153 16.78 14.37 10.12
C VAL A 153 17.00 15.51 9.12
N GLU A 154 17.65 15.18 8.02
CA GLU A 154 18.07 16.12 6.98
C GLU A 154 16.88 16.43 6.05
N PRO A 155 16.39 17.68 6.00
CA PRO A 155 15.25 18.01 5.16
C PRO A 155 15.71 18.21 3.70
N LEU A 156 15.36 17.27 2.83
CA LEU A 156 15.71 17.26 1.41
C LEU A 156 14.70 18.03 0.56
N GLY A 157 15.02 18.31 -0.71
CA GLY A 157 14.10 18.93 -1.65
C GLY A 157 13.84 20.41 -1.34
N ASN A 158 14.89 21.16 -0.98
CA ASN A 158 14.80 22.55 -0.50
C ASN A 158 13.89 22.67 0.74
N CYS A 159 14.14 21.81 1.72
CA CYS A 159 13.29 21.56 2.87
C CYS A 159 11.82 21.33 2.53
N GLY A 160 11.56 20.23 1.83
CA GLY A 160 10.21 19.78 1.56
C GLY A 160 9.39 20.69 0.63
N LYS A 161 9.98 21.76 0.09
CA LYS A 161 9.32 22.66 -0.87
C LYS A 161 9.10 22.00 -2.23
N LYS A 162 9.87 20.96 -2.52
CA LYS A 162 9.70 20.12 -3.70
C LYS A 162 9.05 18.80 -3.30
N VAL A 163 7.93 18.47 -3.93
CA VAL A 163 7.35 17.13 -3.90
C VAL A 163 8.05 16.30 -4.95
N LEU A 164 8.78 15.26 -4.52
CA LEU A 164 9.57 14.39 -5.39
C LEU A 164 9.02 12.97 -5.46
N LEU A 165 8.05 12.66 -4.61
CA LEU A 165 7.39 11.37 -4.49
C LEU A 165 5.90 11.56 -4.30
N TRP A 166 5.11 10.73 -4.95
CA TRP A 166 3.67 10.67 -4.78
C TRP A 166 3.25 9.29 -4.30
N TRP A 167 2.65 9.29 -3.12
CA TRP A 167 2.04 8.12 -2.53
C TRP A 167 0.70 7.87 -3.21
N LEU A 168 0.55 6.68 -3.78
CA LEU A 168 -0.65 6.29 -4.50
C LEU A 168 -1.02 4.88 -4.05
N ARG A 169 -2.23 4.72 -3.53
CA ARG A 169 -2.81 3.40 -3.27
C ARG A 169 -3.81 3.05 -4.35
N VAL A 170 -3.48 2.04 -5.15
CA VAL A 170 -4.39 1.46 -6.14
C VAL A 170 -4.80 0.09 -5.64
N GLU A 171 -5.97 0.01 -5.00
CA GLU A 171 -6.58 -1.27 -4.63
C GLU A 171 -7.83 -1.53 -5.46
N ALA A 172 -8.11 -2.81 -5.71
CA ALA A 172 -9.40 -3.21 -6.24
C ALA A 172 -10.48 -2.80 -5.24
N ARG A 173 -11.56 -2.17 -5.73
CA ARG A 173 -12.68 -1.81 -4.86
C ARG A 173 -13.23 -3.07 -4.15
N SER A 174 -13.78 -2.90 -2.96
CA SER A 174 -14.42 -4.00 -2.23
C SER A 174 -15.63 -4.62 -2.96
N ASP A 175 -16.24 -3.87 -3.89
CA ASP A 175 -17.28 -4.33 -4.81
C ASP A 175 -16.76 -4.69 -6.22
N SER A 176 -15.44 -4.67 -6.42
CA SER A 176 -14.79 -4.98 -7.69
C SER A 176 -14.93 -6.47 -8.01
N LYS A 177 -16.03 -6.83 -8.67
CA LYS A 177 -16.08 -8.04 -9.49
C LYS A 177 -15.04 -7.87 -10.61
N PHE A 178 -14.39 -8.96 -11.05
CA PHE A 178 -13.50 -8.94 -12.22
C PHE A 178 -14.09 -8.05 -13.34
N PRO A 179 -13.25 -7.32 -14.09
CA PRO A 179 -13.75 -6.29 -14.99
C PRO A 179 -14.88 -6.86 -15.87
N PRO A 180 -16.03 -6.17 -15.99
CA PRO A 180 -17.16 -6.68 -16.75
C PRO A 180 -16.72 -7.05 -18.17
N GLY A 181 -16.93 -8.30 -18.57
CA GLY A 181 -16.45 -8.86 -19.85
C GLY A 181 -15.30 -9.86 -19.74
N TRP A 182 -14.68 -10.03 -18.56
CA TRP A 182 -13.76 -11.14 -18.28
C TRP A 182 -14.51 -12.42 -17.88
N ILE A 183 -15.64 -12.68 -18.55
CA ILE A 183 -16.38 -13.93 -18.47
C ILE A 183 -16.16 -14.60 -19.83
N ILE A 184 -15.34 -15.65 -19.84
CA ILE A 184 -15.10 -16.44 -21.06
C ILE A 184 -16.29 -17.38 -21.23
N ASP A 185 -17.28 -16.93 -21.99
CA ASP A 185 -18.43 -17.73 -22.41
C ASP A 185 -18.90 -17.27 -23.81
N PRO A 186 -18.79 -18.11 -24.85
CA PRO A 186 -18.28 -19.49 -24.88
C PRO A 186 -16.75 -19.59 -24.72
N PRO A 187 -16.17 -20.81 -24.56
CA PRO A 187 -14.72 -21.03 -24.54
C PRO A 187 -14.02 -20.36 -25.73
N LEU A 188 -12.82 -19.82 -25.49
CA LEU A 188 -12.01 -19.16 -26.52
C LEU A 188 -11.67 -20.11 -27.66
N GLU A 189 -11.66 -19.59 -28.88
CA GLU A 189 -11.21 -20.33 -30.06
C GLU A 189 -9.71 -20.63 -29.99
N ILE A 190 -9.32 -21.83 -30.46
CA ILE A 190 -7.91 -22.22 -30.56
C ILE A 190 -7.29 -21.49 -31.75
N VAL A 191 -6.66 -20.33 -31.50
CA VAL A 191 -5.90 -19.60 -32.53
C VAL A 191 -4.53 -20.24 -32.77
N VAL A 192 -3.93 -20.80 -31.72
CA VAL A 192 -2.65 -21.52 -31.79
C VAL A 192 -2.78 -22.83 -31.01
N PRO A 193 -2.62 -24.00 -31.65
CA PRO A 193 -2.67 -25.28 -30.97
C PRO A 193 -1.54 -25.39 -29.94
N SER A 194 -1.85 -25.89 -28.74
CA SER A 194 -0.80 -26.30 -27.82
C SER A 194 -0.02 -27.47 -28.42
N LYS A 195 1.31 -27.48 -28.26
CA LYS A 195 2.06 -28.70 -28.49
C LYS A 195 1.58 -29.71 -27.44
N HIS A 196 1.22 -30.91 -27.88
CA HIS A 196 0.78 -31.97 -26.99
C HIS A 196 1.75 -32.08 -25.82
N THR A 197 1.24 -31.89 -24.59
CA THR A 197 2.06 -32.15 -23.42
C THR A 197 2.25 -33.66 -23.35
N PRO A 198 3.47 -34.20 -23.13
CA PRO A 198 3.76 -35.63 -23.27
C PRO A 198 3.14 -36.52 -22.17
N TRP A 199 2.17 -35.99 -21.41
CA TRP A 199 1.46 -36.77 -20.41
C TRP A 199 0.61 -37.83 -21.09
N THR A 200 0.83 -39.09 -20.71
CA THR A 200 0.00 -40.21 -21.12
C THR A 200 -1.42 -40.00 -20.60
N ASP A 201 -2.39 -39.97 -21.51
CA ASP A 201 -3.80 -40.03 -21.16
C ASP A 201 -4.06 -41.31 -20.36
N THR A 202 -4.17 -41.19 -19.04
CA THR A 202 -4.80 -42.23 -18.26
C THR A 202 -6.26 -42.24 -18.66
N ASN A 203 -6.62 -43.15 -19.57
CA ASN A 203 -7.98 -43.60 -19.84
C ASN A 203 -8.57 -44.17 -18.54
N SER A 204 -8.94 -43.29 -17.62
CA SER A 204 -9.92 -43.59 -16.60
C SER A 204 -11.19 -42.92 -17.06
N GLU A 205 -12.02 -43.67 -17.82
CA GLU A 205 -13.46 -43.43 -17.85
C GLU A 205 -13.98 -43.61 -16.41
N VAL A 206 -13.77 -42.60 -15.57
CA VAL A 206 -14.45 -42.52 -14.30
C VAL A 206 -15.87 -42.10 -14.65
N SER A 207 -16.76 -43.08 -14.70
CA SER A 207 -18.18 -42.92 -14.96
C SER A 207 -18.76 -41.81 -14.06
N PHE A 208 -18.99 -40.63 -14.64
CA PHE A 208 -19.67 -39.49 -13.99
C PHE A 208 -21.06 -39.85 -13.46
N GLU A 209 -21.64 -40.99 -13.83
CA GLU A 209 -22.89 -41.47 -13.26
C GLU A 209 -22.76 -42.01 -11.84
N GLN A 210 -21.62 -42.61 -11.47
CA GLN A 210 -21.42 -43.15 -10.13
C GLN A 210 -21.31 -42.03 -9.09
N ASP A 211 -20.63 -40.93 -9.43
CA ASP A 211 -20.50 -39.77 -8.56
C ASP A 211 -21.83 -39.04 -8.35
N ARG A 212 -22.69 -38.97 -9.37
CA ARG A 212 -24.04 -38.39 -9.24
C ARG A 212 -24.98 -39.22 -8.37
N ARG A 213 -24.84 -40.56 -8.37
CA ARG A 213 -25.61 -41.43 -7.46
C ARG A 213 -25.13 -41.28 -6.02
N PHE A 214 -23.82 -41.31 -5.79
CA PHE A 214 -23.24 -41.11 -4.45
C PHE A 214 -23.62 -39.74 -3.85
N SER A 215 -23.59 -38.68 -4.66
CA SER A 215 -23.95 -37.33 -4.22
C SER A 215 -25.45 -37.17 -3.92
N ARG A 216 -26.33 -37.84 -4.68
CA ARG A 216 -27.78 -37.86 -4.41
C ARG A 216 -28.12 -38.66 -3.15
N GLU A 217 -27.48 -39.79 -2.94
CA GLU A 217 -27.72 -40.64 -1.78
C GLU A 217 -27.27 -39.96 -0.48
N ASN A 218 -26.10 -39.30 -0.51
CA ASN A 218 -25.61 -38.49 0.62
C ASN A 218 -26.50 -37.27 0.92
N ARG A 219 -27.00 -36.55 -0.10
CA ARG A 219 -27.98 -35.45 0.11
C ARG A 219 -29.28 -35.96 0.74
N SER A 220 -29.75 -37.14 0.35
CA SER A 220 -30.98 -37.73 0.92
C SER A 220 -30.81 -38.18 2.38
N ARG A 221 -29.62 -38.71 2.73
CA ARG A 221 -29.28 -39.09 4.12
C ARG A 221 -29.12 -37.89 5.04
N LEU A 222 -28.52 -36.80 4.55
CA LEU A 222 -28.35 -35.55 5.30
C LEU A 222 -29.71 -34.88 5.58
N LYS A 223 -30.63 -34.88 4.61
CA LYS A 223 -32.00 -34.34 4.78
C LYS A 223 -32.82 -35.11 5.81
N ARG A 224 -32.74 -36.45 5.81
CA ARG A 224 -33.43 -37.28 6.81
C ARG A 224 -32.88 -37.11 8.22
N LYS A 225 -31.58 -36.82 8.36
CA LYS A 225 -30.97 -36.50 9.67
C LYS A 225 -31.39 -35.13 10.19
N SER A 226 -31.56 -34.13 9.32
CA SER A 226 -32.01 -32.80 9.74
C SER A 226 -33.49 -32.76 10.12
N GLU A 227 -34.35 -33.59 9.50
CA GLU A 227 -35.78 -33.63 9.81
C GLU A 227 -36.07 -34.40 11.12
N ALA A 228 -35.21 -35.35 11.50
CA ALA A 228 -35.32 -36.10 12.76
C ALA A 228 -34.79 -35.34 14.00
N GLN A 229 -34.13 -34.19 13.83
CA GLN A 229 -33.60 -33.36 14.93
C GLN A 229 -34.50 -32.16 15.28
N THR A 230 -35.62 -31.97 14.57
CA THR A 230 -36.53 -30.83 14.76
C THR A 230 -37.86 -31.22 15.41
N GLN A 231 -37.98 -32.47 15.87
CA GLN A 231 -39.09 -32.96 16.69
C GLN A 231 -38.52 -33.57 17.98
N ASP A 232 -38.12 -32.70 18.90
CA ASP A 232 -38.13 -32.90 20.35
C ASP A 232 -38.07 -31.53 21.04
#